data_AF-A0A9E1ZP54-F1
#
_entry.id   AF-A0A9E1ZP54-F1
#
_cell.length_a   1.000
_cell.length_b   1.000
_cell.length_c   1.000
_cell.angle_alpha   90.00
_cell.angle_beta   90.00
_cell.angle_gamma   90.00
#
_symmetry.space_group_name_H-M   'P 1'
#
loop_
_entity.id
_entity.type
_entity.pdbx_description
1 polymer ?
#
loop_
_entity_poly.entity_id
_entity_poly.type
_entity_poly.pdbx_seq_one_letter_code
_entity_poly.pdbx_strand_id
1 'polypeptide(L)'
;MWSYEISDADKAKLEALDNPKMMQIIDETTKATRPSKVVVFDDSEEDRVRISQLAIENSEEKPLAMDGHTIHYDGYFDQGRDKANTATLLPAGEKLSRGLNVKERESAMEEIWGLMDGIMEGKEMIIRFYCLGPTNSRFSLSVMQITDSYYVVHSEDILYRPGYEQFKNLKDKDDFFCFRHSAGELKNNVTQNIDKRRIYINPSKGCVMSVNN
;
A
#
# COMPACT_ATOMS: atom_id res chain seq x y z
N MET A 1 22.34 -6.60 6.16
CA MET A 1 22.53 -5.38 5.36
C MET A 1 21.34 -5.30 4.42
N TRP A 2 20.60 -4.19 4.43
CA TRP A 2 19.37 -4.01 3.66
C TRP A 2 19.72 -4.06 2.17
N SER A 3 18.91 -4.74 1.34
CA SER A 3 19.19 -4.90 -0.10
C SER A 3 18.77 -3.69 -0.95
N TYR A 4 18.36 -2.61 -0.31
CA TYR A 4 17.84 -1.38 -0.89
C TYR A 4 18.36 -0.18 -0.11
N GLU A 5 18.28 1.00 -0.72
CA GLU A 5 18.59 2.26 -0.05
C GLU A 5 17.51 2.59 0.98
N ILE A 6 17.90 2.97 2.18
CA ILE A 6 16.99 3.49 3.21
C ILE A 6 17.80 4.43 4.13
N SER A 7 17.25 5.61 4.40
CA SER A 7 17.93 6.61 5.22
C SER A 7 18.00 6.20 6.69
N ASP A 8 18.95 6.73 7.45
CA ASP A 8 19.03 6.44 8.88
C ASP A 8 17.81 6.99 9.65
N ALA A 9 17.19 8.07 9.17
CA ALA A 9 15.95 8.59 9.72
C ALA A 9 14.78 7.61 9.50
N ASP A 10 14.63 7.07 8.29
CA ASP A 10 13.60 6.09 7.97
C ASP A 10 13.80 4.77 8.73
N LYS A 11 15.05 4.30 8.89
CA LYS A 11 15.38 3.15 9.75
C LYS A 11 14.96 3.41 11.18
N ALA A 12 15.32 4.57 11.74
CA ALA A 12 14.96 4.94 13.10
C ALA A 12 13.44 5.00 13.29
N LYS A 13 12.67 5.44 12.28
CA LYS A 13 11.20 5.38 12.32
C LYS A 13 10.69 3.94 12.45
N LEU A 14 11.19 3.02 11.63
CA LEU A 14 10.78 1.61 11.69
C LEU A 14 11.20 0.92 13.00
N GLU A 15 12.44 1.17 13.45
CA GLU A 15 12.97 0.62 14.70
C GLU A 15 12.18 1.10 15.92
N ALA A 16 11.75 2.37 15.93
CA ALA A 16 10.95 2.95 17.01
C ALA A 16 9.56 2.31 17.18
N LEU A 17 9.04 1.60 16.16
CA LEU A 17 7.76 0.91 16.24
C LEU A 17 7.85 -0.43 16.99
N ASP A 18 9.06 -1.01 17.09
CA ASP A 18 9.34 -2.29 17.76
C ASP A 18 8.31 -3.38 17.41
N ASN A 19 8.18 -3.66 16.11
CA ASN A 19 7.14 -4.55 15.58
C ASN A 19 7.74 -5.62 14.63
N PRO A 20 8.02 -6.84 15.11
CA PRO A 20 8.61 -7.91 14.32
C PRO A 20 7.76 -8.36 13.12
N LYS A 21 6.42 -8.46 13.29
CA LYS A 21 5.51 -8.84 12.19
C LYS A 21 5.53 -7.81 11.07
N MET A 22 5.52 -6.53 11.41
CA MET A 22 5.65 -5.44 10.46
C MET A 22 6.98 -5.53 9.69
N MET A 23 8.09 -5.74 10.39
CA MET A 23 9.41 -5.91 9.76
C MET A 23 9.46 -7.13 8.83
N GLN A 24 8.83 -8.24 9.21
CA GLN A 24 8.68 -9.41 8.33
C GLN A 24 7.88 -9.06 7.07
N ILE A 25 6.76 -8.34 7.20
CA ILE A 25 5.94 -7.94 6.06
C ILE A 25 6.74 -7.05 5.10
N ILE A 26 7.54 -6.10 5.62
CA ILE A 26 8.41 -5.23 4.83
C ILE A 26 9.50 -6.05 4.13
N ASP A 27 10.17 -6.96 4.83
CA ASP A 27 11.21 -7.82 4.27
C ASP A 27 10.67 -8.73 3.16
N GLU A 28 9.53 -9.38 3.37
CA GLU A 28 8.84 -10.17 2.34
C GLU A 28 8.49 -9.33 1.11
N THR A 29 7.95 -8.12 1.33
CA THR A 29 7.52 -7.24 0.23
C THR A 29 8.72 -6.76 -0.56
N THR A 30 9.77 -6.27 0.10
CA THR A 30 10.97 -5.77 -0.56
C THR A 30 11.74 -6.84 -1.32
N LYS A 31 11.79 -8.08 -0.80
CA LYS A 31 12.36 -9.23 -1.53
C LYS A 31 11.61 -9.52 -2.82
N ALA A 32 10.28 -9.48 -2.77
CA ALA A 32 9.45 -9.75 -3.94
C ALA A 32 9.52 -8.58 -4.94
N THR A 33 9.27 -7.35 -4.50
CA THR A 33 9.09 -6.19 -5.39
C THR A 33 10.40 -5.53 -5.83
N ARG A 34 11.50 -5.77 -5.12
CA ARG A 34 12.86 -5.26 -5.41
C ARG A 34 12.93 -3.74 -5.62
N PRO A 35 12.46 -2.92 -4.66
CA PRO A 35 12.58 -1.48 -4.77
C PRO A 35 14.03 -1.03 -4.72
N SER A 36 14.36 0.08 -5.39
CA SER A 36 15.69 0.68 -5.27
C SER A 36 15.87 1.37 -3.91
N LYS A 37 14.79 1.92 -3.36
CA LYS A 37 14.80 2.68 -2.11
C LYS A 37 13.50 2.48 -1.33
N VAL A 38 13.58 2.54 0.00
CA VAL A 38 12.43 2.54 0.90
C VAL A 38 12.36 3.85 1.66
N VAL A 39 11.16 4.44 1.74
CA VAL A 39 10.90 5.72 2.43
C VAL A 39 9.73 5.53 3.40
N VAL A 40 9.82 6.12 4.59
CA VAL A 40 8.85 5.92 5.68
C VAL A 40 8.31 7.27 6.14
N PHE A 41 7.00 7.43 6.08
CA PHE A 41 6.32 8.66 6.48
C PHE A 41 5.56 8.50 7.80
N ASP A 42 5.74 9.44 8.72
CA ASP A 42 5.11 9.51 10.04
C ASP A 42 3.97 10.55 10.08
N ASP A 43 3.35 10.74 11.24
CA ASP A 43 2.14 11.56 11.39
C ASP A 43 2.37 13.08 11.27
N SER A 44 3.62 13.52 11.04
CA SER A 44 3.99 14.93 10.97
C SER A 44 3.34 15.68 9.80
N GLU A 45 3.14 16.98 9.99
CA GLU A 45 2.61 17.85 8.93
C GLU A 45 3.64 18.02 7.82
N GLU A 46 4.92 18.00 8.17
CA GLU A 46 6.03 18.02 7.22
C GLU A 46 5.97 16.83 6.26
N ASP A 47 5.72 15.62 6.77
CA ASP A 47 5.59 14.42 5.94
C ASP A 47 4.32 14.48 5.06
N ARG A 48 3.20 15.01 5.58
CA ARG A 48 1.97 15.23 4.78
C ARG A 48 2.18 16.18 3.62
N VAL A 49 2.81 17.33 3.87
CA VAL A 49 3.14 18.33 2.84
C VAL A 49 4.16 17.76 1.84
N ARG A 50 5.13 16.98 2.33
CA ARG A 50 6.13 16.33 1.47
C ARG A 50 5.48 15.31 0.53
N ILE A 51 4.52 14.51 1.01
CA ILE A 51 3.80 13.52 0.19
C ILE A 51 3.06 14.19 -0.97
N SER A 52 2.29 15.25 -0.70
CA SER A 52 1.54 15.96 -1.75
C SER A 52 2.47 16.62 -2.78
N GLN A 53 3.59 17.19 -2.31
CA GLN A 53 4.61 17.74 -3.19
C GLN A 53 5.28 16.66 -4.06
N LEU A 54 5.59 15.49 -3.49
CA LEU A 54 6.16 14.36 -4.23
C LEU A 54 5.20 13.78 -5.29
N ALA A 55 3.89 13.78 -5.03
CA ALA A 55 2.89 13.40 -6.04
C ALA A 55 2.94 14.35 -7.26
N ILE A 56 3.17 15.65 -7.04
CA ILE A 56 3.33 16.64 -8.11
C ILE A 56 4.68 16.50 -8.82
N GLU A 57 5.78 16.32 -8.07
CA GLU A 57 7.13 16.18 -8.62
C GLU A 57 7.27 14.94 -9.50
N ASN A 58 6.64 13.84 -9.11
CA ASN A 58 6.55 12.61 -9.91
C ASN A 58 5.52 12.70 -11.05
N SER A 59 4.92 13.88 -11.23
CA SER A 59 3.88 14.16 -12.23
C SER A 59 2.63 13.27 -12.10
N GLU A 60 2.47 12.55 -10.98
CA GLU A 60 1.27 11.78 -10.68
C GLU A 60 0.09 12.75 -10.54
N GLU A 61 0.31 13.91 -9.93
CA GLU A 61 -0.66 14.99 -9.81
C GLU A 61 -0.21 16.28 -10.48
N LYS A 62 -1.16 17.18 -10.75
CA LYS A 62 -0.88 18.54 -11.23
C LYS A 62 -1.60 19.58 -10.36
N PRO A 63 -0.96 20.71 -10.05
CA PRO A 63 -1.62 21.78 -9.31
C PRO A 63 -2.77 22.39 -10.13
N LEU A 64 -3.83 22.78 -9.43
CA LEU A 64 -4.94 23.57 -9.96
C LEU A 64 -4.79 25.04 -9.58
N ALA A 65 -5.64 25.89 -10.15
CA ALA A 65 -5.66 27.32 -9.84
C ALA A 65 -6.11 27.64 -8.38
N MET A 66 -6.72 26.67 -7.69
CA MET A 66 -7.11 26.80 -6.29
C MET A 66 -5.99 26.26 -5.41
N ASP A 67 -5.52 27.08 -4.47
CA ASP A 67 -4.42 26.71 -3.57
C ASP A 67 -4.73 25.41 -2.81
N GLY A 68 -3.72 24.55 -2.71
CA GLY A 68 -3.81 23.23 -2.08
C GLY A 68 -4.60 22.18 -2.85
N HIS A 69 -5.11 22.47 -4.06
CA HIS A 69 -5.85 21.51 -4.86
C HIS A 69 -5.04 21.01 -6.05
N THR A 70 -5.18 19.71 -6.33
CA THR A 70 -4.50 19.03 -7.43
C THR A 70 -5.49 18.23 -8.27
N ILE A 71 -5.02 17.75 -9.43
CA ILE A 71 -5.75 16.85 -10.31
C ILE A 71 -4.86 15.68 -10.74
N HIS A 72 -5.44 14.49 -10.77
CA HIS A 72 -4.89 13.25 -11.31
C HIS A 72 -5.77 12.76 -12.47
N TYR A 73 -5.18 12.08 -13.45
CA TYR A 73 -5.91 11.46 -14.55
C TYR A 73 -5.53 10.00 -14.69
N ASP A 74 -6.46 9.12 -14.36
CA ASP A 74 -6.31 7.68 -14.56
C ASP A 74 -6.33 7.28 -16.04
N GLY A 75 -5.91 6.04 -16.30
CA GLY A 75 -6.03 5.44 -17.62
C GLY A 75 -7.48 5.27 -18.07
N TYR A 76 -7.73 5.40 -19.36
CA TYR A 76 -9.07 5.24 -19.95
C TYR A 76 -9.74 3.89 -19.58
N PHE A 77 -8.94 2.83 -19.39
CA PHE A 77 -9.42 1.49 -19.01
C PHE A 77 -9.46 1.25 -17.49
N ASP A 78 -9.03 2.23 -16.68
CA ASP A 78 -9.01 2.19 -15.22
C ASP A 78 -9.87 3.30 -14.60
N GLN A 79 -11.17 3.26 -14.90
CA GLN A 79 -12.12 4.31 -14.48
C GLN A 79 -13.09 3.82 -13.39
N GLY A 80 -12.84 2.64 -12.84
CA GLY A 80 -13.75 2.04 -11.87
C GLY A 80 -13.29 0.67 -11.39
N ARG A 81 -13.96 0.20 -10.33
CA ARG A 81 -13.57 -1.03 -9.64
C ARG A 81 -13.69 -2.27 -10.53
N ASP A 82 -12.61 -3.02 -10.60
CA ASP A 82 -12.56 -4.30 -11.30
C ASP A 82 -13.13 -5.44 -10.47
N LYS A 83 -14.44 -5.63 -10.57
CA LYS A 83 -15.09 -6.73 -9.87
C LYS A 83 -14.60 -8.10 -10.33
N ALA A 84 -14.21 -8.26 -11.60
CA ALA A 84 -13.81 -9.56 -12.14
C ALA A 84 -12.45 -10.02 -11.59
N ASN A 85 -11.52 -9.09 -11.41
CA ASN A 85 -10.18 -9.36 -10.88
C ASN A 85 -10.01 -9.10 -9.37
N THR A 86 -11.11 -8.75 -8.68
CA THR A 86 -11.15 -8.68 -7.22
C THR A 86 -11.62 -10.02 -6.65
N ALA A 87 -10.90 -10.59 -5.69
CA ALA A 87 -11.29 -11.85 -5.04
C ALA A 87 -10.88 -11.94 -3.56
N THR A 88 -11.66 -12.67 -2.77
CA THR A 88 -11.31 -13.08 -1.41
C THR A 88 -10.63 -14.45 -1.43
N LEU A 89 -9.48 -14.56 -0.75
CA LEU A 89 -8.66 -15.76 -0.74
C LEU A 89 -9.03 -16.67 0.44
N LEU A 90 -9.54 -17.86 0.14
CA LEU A 90 -9.96 -18.85 1.13
C LEU A 90 -9.25 -20.19 0.91
N PRO A 91 -9.19 -21.07 1.93
CA PRO A 91 -8.71 -22.43 1.75
C PRO A 91 -9.50 -23.17 0.68
N ALA A 92 -8.86 -24.17 0.07
CA ALA A 92 -9.49 -25.00 -0.95
C ALA A 92 -10.86 -25.55 -0.50
N GLY A 93 -11.88 -25.33 -1.32
CA GLY A 93 -13.25 -25.82 -1.10
C GLY A 93 -14.16 -24.89 -0.30
N GLU A 94 -13.63 -23.84 0.34
CA GLU A 94 -14.46 -22.84 1.03
C GLU A 94 -15.12 -21.85 0.06
N LYS A 95 -16.29 -21.34 0.45
CA LYS A 95 -17.10 -20.41 -0.36
C LYS A 95 -17.71 -19.33 0.52
N LEU A 96 -17.87 -18.15 -0.06
CA LEU A 96 -18.65 -17.05 0.53
C LEU A 96 -20.06 -17.00 -0.05
N SER A 97 -20.86 -16.09 0.50
CA SER A 97 -22.20 -15.80 0.01
C SER A 97 -22.21 -15.41 -1.48
N ARG A 98 -23.39 -15.52 -2.09
CA ARG A 98 -23.59 -15.24 -3.51
C ARG A 98 -23.17 -13.80 -3.84
N GLY A 99 -22.26 -13.66 -4.82
CA GLY A 99 -21.83 -12.35 -5.35
C GLY A 99 -20.42 -11.92 -4.94
N LEU A 100 -19.73 -12.68 -4.08
CA LEU A 100 -18.31 -12.49 -3.80
C LEU A 100 -17.47 -13.49 -4.59
N ASN A 101 -16.46 -13.00 -5.29
CA ASN A 101 -15.48 -13.85 -5.94
C ASN A 101 -14.57 -14.44 -4.87
N VAL A 102 -14.41 -15.76 -4.92
CA VAL A 102 -13.49 -16.50 -4.07
C VAL A 102 -12.46 -17.18 -4.96
N LYS A 103 -11.19 -17.05 -4.60
CA LYS A 103 -10.10 -17.85 -5.16
C LYS A 103 -9.51 -18.73 -4.07
N GLU A 104 -9.04 -19.90 -4.49
CA GLU A 104 -8.22 -20.76 -3.66
C GLU A 104 -6.93 -20.00 -3.32
N ARG A 105 -6.58 -19.95 -2.03
CA ARG A 105 -5.59 -19.02 -1.52
C ARG A 105 -4.20 -19.32 -2.07
N GLU A 106 -3.76 -20.56 -2.05
CA GLU A 106 -2.38 -20.94 -2.36
C GLU A 106 -2.05 -20.58 -3.82
N SER A 107 -2.91 -20.95 -4.76
CA SER A 107 -2.77 -20.61 -6.19
C SER A 107 -2.89 -19.10 -6.46
N ALA A 108 -3.78 -18.39 -5.76
CA ALA A 108 -3.91 -16.95 -5.91
C ALA A 108 -2.72 -16.18 -5.32
N MET A 109 -2.15 -16.67 -4.22
CA MET A 109 -0.93 -16.12 -3.62
C MET A 109 0.26 -16.31 -4.57
N GLU A 110 0.39 -17.47 -5.20
CA GLU A 110 1.42 -17.72 -6.24
C GLU A 110 1.27 -16.74 -7.42
N GLU A 111 0.05 -16.57 -7.93
CA GLU A 111 -0.23 -15.63 -9.04
C GLU A 111 0.18 -14.20 -8.69
N ILE A 112 -0.29 -13.67 -7.55
CA ILE A 112 -0.07 -12.26 -7.22
C ILE A 112 1.38 -11.98 -6.82
N TRP A 113 2.08 -12.92 -6.18
CA TRP A 113 3.51 -12.77 -5.92
C TRP A 113 4.32 -12.84 -7.21
N GLY A 114 3.92 -13.67 -8.18
CA GLY A 114 4.52 -13.68 -9.51
C GLY A 114 4.31 -12.35 -10.25
N LEU A 115 3.16 -11.69 -10.08
CA LEU A 115 2.91 -10.35 -10.63
C LEU A 115 3.71 -9.25 -9.92
N MET A 116 3.96 -9.40 -8.61
CA MET A 116 4.73 -8.44 -7.82
C MET A 116 6.25 -8.62 -7.98
N ASP A 117 6.72 -9.70 -8.61
CA ASP A 117 8.15 -9.98 -8.77
C ASP A 117 8.87 -8.85 -9.52
N GLY A 118 9.73 -8.11 -8.83
CA GLY A 118 10.49 -6.99 -9.38
C GLY A 118 9.66 -5.77 -9.79
N ILE A 119 8.39 -5.70 -9.40
CA ILE A 119 7.46 -4.66 -9.90
C ILE A 119 7.85 -3.22 -9.49
N MET A 120 8.72 -3.09 -8.48
CA MET A 120 9.25 -1.83 -7.96
C MET A 120 10.73 -1.61 -8.34
N GLU A 121 11.31 -2.40 -9.24
CA GLU A 121 12.69 -2.16 -9.70
C GLU A 121 12.88 -0.73 -10.19
N GLY A 122 13.86 -0.02 -9.61
CA GLY A 122 14.14 1.39 -9.92
C GLY A 122 13.18 2.40 -9.27
N LYS A 123 12.17 1.96 -8.51
CA LYS A 123 11.21 2.82 -7.81
C LYS A 123 11.46 2.89 -6.31
N GLU A 124 10.88 3.92 -5.69
CA GLU A 124 10.74 4.00 -4.24
C GLU A 124 9.55 3.16 -3.77
N MET A 125 9.75 2.37 -2.72
CA MET A 125 8.68 1.74 -1.96
C MET A 125 8.38 2.61 -0.74
N ILE A 126 7.15 3.09 -0.67
CA ILE A 126 6.64 4.00 0.34
C ILE A 126 5.93 3.20 1.42
N ILE A 127 6.26 3.45 2.68
CA ILE A 127 5.58 2.89 3.84
C ILE A 127 4.84 4.00 4.58
N ARG A 128 3.55 3.78 4.80
CA ARG A 128 2.66 4.72 5.46
C ARG A 128 1.74 4.00 6.46
N PHE A 129 1.33 4.70 7.51
CA PHE A 129 0.54 4.14 8.59
C PHE A 129 -0.76 4.92 8.76
N TYR A 130 -1.86 4.20 8.88
CA TYR A 130 -3.20 4.76 8.98
C TYR A 130 -3.99 4.14 10.13
N CYS A 131 -5.01 4.87 10.57
CA CYS A 131 -5.99 4.40 11.54
C CYS A 131 -7.40 4.58 10.97
N LEU A 132 -8.14 3.47 10.86
CA LEU A 132 -9.57 3.50 10.59
C LEU A 132 -10.33 3.75 11.90
N GLY A 133 -11.12 4.82 11.91
CA GLY A 133 -11.78 5.33 13.12
C GLY A 133 -10.87 6.28 13.93
N PRO A 134 -11.38 6.89 15.00
CA PRO A 134 -10.58 7.76 15.87
C PRO A 134 -9.39 7.00 16.47
N THR A 135 -8.23 7.63 16.59
CA THR A 135 -7.08 7.06 17.31
C THR A 135 -7.40 6.92 18.80
N ASN A 136 -6.66 6.04 19.50
CA ASN A 136 -6.87 5.74 20.93
C ASN A 136 -8.29 5.24 21.28
N SER A 137 -9.03 4.71 20.31
CA SER A 137 -10.35 4.11 20.51
C SER A 137 -10.23 2.59 20.60
N ARG A 138 -11.12 1.95 21.34
CA ARG A 138 -11.25 0.47 21.32
C ARG A 138 -11.71 -0.08 19.96
N PHE A 139 -12.17 0.80 19.07
CA PHE A 139 -12.61 0.47 17.72
C PHE A 139 -11.61 0.91 16.65
N SER A 140 -10.44 1.42 17.04
CA SER A 140 -9.38 1.79 16.10
C SER A 140 -8.88 0.54 15.39
N LEU A 141 -8.79 0.58 14.06
CA LEU A 141 -8.10 -0.46 13.29
C LEU A 141 -6.87 0.15 12.65
N SER A 142 -5.70 -0.33 13.06
CA SER A 142 -4.41 0.09 12.53
C SER A 142 -4.14 -0.57 11.18
N VAL A 143 -3.60 0.20 10.23
CA VAL A 143 -3.24 -0.29 8.89
C VAL A 143 -1.85 0.20 8.51
N MET A 144 -1.01 -0.70 8.00
CA MET A 144 0.23 -0.35 7.31
C MET A 144 0.02 -0.51 5.81
N GLN A 145 0.20 0.59 5.07
CA GLN A 145 0.19 0.63 3.61
C GLN A 145 1.62 0.56 3.08
N ILE A 146 1.84 -0.26 2.06
CA ILE A 146 3.03 -0.27 1.23
C ILE A 146 2.60 0.01 -0.21
N THR A 147 3.22 0.98 -0.88
CA THR A 147 2.92 1.37 -2.26
C THR A 147 4.14 1.94 -2.97
N ASP A 148 4.11 2.05 -4.29
CA ASP A 148 5.09 2.79 -5.11
C ASP A 148 4.51 4.04 -5.79
N SER A 149 3.32 4.49 -5.35
CA SER A 149 2.63 5.68 -5.88
C SER A 149 2.39 6.70 -4.77
N TYR A 150 2.84 7.93 -4.99
CA TYR A 150 2.61 9.05 -4.09
C TYR A 150 1.18 9.59 -4.16
N TYR A 151 0.52 9.50 -5.32
CA TYR A 151 -0.91 9.78 -5.48
C TYR A 151 -1.77 8.91 -4.56
N VAL A 152 -1.45 7.61 -4.45
CA VAL A 152 -2.16 6.70 -3.53
C VAL A 152 -2.01 7.17 -2.09
N VAL A 153 -0.77 7.45 -1.64
CA VAL A 153 -0.51 7.91 -0.26
C VAL A 153 -1.16 9.26 0.01
N HIS A 154 -1.10 10.20 -0.94
CA HIS A 154 -1.73 11.51 -0.79
C HIS A 154 -3.26 11.39 -0.69
N SER A 155 -3.87 10.56 -1.54
CA SER A 155 -5.31 10.28 -1.48
C SER A 155 -5.71 9.65 -0.15
N GLU A 156 -4.91 8.71 0.36
CA GLU A 156 -5.15 8.05 1.64
C GLU A 156 -4.97 9.00 2.84
N ASP A 157 -4.04 9.96 2.78
CA ASP A 157 -3.87 11.01 3.80
C ASP A 157 -5.10 11.94 3.92
N ILE A 158 -5.91 12.06 2.85
CA ILE A 158 -7.20 12.78 2.85
C ILE A 158 -8.32 11.90 3.44
N LEU A 159 -8.32 10.61 3.11
CA LEU A 159 -9.40 9.68 3.46
C LEU A 159 -9.30 9.12 4.87
N TYR A 160 -8.08 8.90 5.36
CA TYR A 160 -7.81 8.19 6.61
C TYR A 160 -7.06 9.07 7.61
N ARG A 161 -7.14 8.69 8.89
CA ARG A 161 -6.36 9.35 9.93
C ARG A 161 -4.94 8.79 9.92
N PRO A 162 -3.90 9.61 10.20
CA PRO A 162 -2.55 9.10 10.41
C PRO A 162 -2.52 8.09 11.56
N GLY A 163 -1.61 7.13 11.45
CA GLY A 163 -1.54 5.98 12.35
C GLY A 163 -0.15 5.67 12.90
N TYR A 164 0.91 6.40 12.56
CA TYR A 164 2.25 6.06 13.02
C TYR A 164 2.38 6.09 14.55
N GLU A 165 1.86 7.11 15.22
CA GLU A 165 1.82 7.18 16.68
C GLU A 165 0.85 6.13 17.28
N GLN A 166 -0.21 5.77 16.56
CA GLN A 166 -1.08 4.66 16.95
C GLN A 166 -0.31 3.32 16.93
N PHE A 167 0.56 3.09 15.94
CA PHE A 167 1.40 1.89 15.82
C PHE A 167 2.41 1.77 16.98
N LYS A 168 3.00 2.89 17.43
CA LYS A 168 3.86 2.88 18.63
C LYS A 168 3.13 2.35 19.87
N ASN A 169 1.85 2.69 19.99
CA ASN A 169 1.03 2.41 21.16
C ASN A 169 0.19 1.12 21.05
N LEU A 170 0.40 0.30 20.00
CA LEU A 170 -0.27 -0.99 19.87
C LEU A 170 0.06 -1.88 21.08
N LYS A 171 -0.99 -2.34 21.78
CA LYS A 171 -0.86 -3.29 22.91
C LYS A 171 -0.47 -4.68 22.42
N ASP A 172 -1.12 -5.11 21.34
CA ASP A 172 -0.73 -6.29 20.58
C ASP A 172 -0.06 -5.81 19.29
N LYS A 173 1.24 -6.08 19.14
CA LYS A 173 2.02 -5.65 17.98
C LYS A 173 1.54 -6.33 16.70
N ASP A 174 0.79 -7.43 16.79
CA ASP A 174 0.28 -8.12 15.61
C ASP A 174 -1.10 -7.61 15.16
N ASP A 175 -1.79 -6.79 15.96
CA ASP A 175 -3.15 -6.31 15.71
C ASP A 175 -3.19 -5.09 14.77
N PHE A 176 -2.85 -5.35 13.50
CA PHE A 176 -2.98 -4.40 12.41
C PHE A 176 -3.23 -5.13 11.09
N PHE A 177 -3.84 -4.42 10.13
CA PHE A 177 -3.98 -4.87 8.76
C PHE A 177 -2.82 -4.40 7.90
N CYS A 178 -2.45 -5.17 6.87
CA CYS A 178 -1.55 -4.70 5.84
C CYS A 178 -2.24 -4.51 4.50
N PHE A 179 -1.68 -3.62 3.71
CA PHE A 179 -2.05 -3.44 2.32
C PHE A 179 -0.77 -3.31 1.51
N ARG A 180 -0.60 -4.21 0.54
CA ARG A 180 0.55 -4.23 -0.37
C ARG A 180 0.06 -3.82 -1.75
N HIS A 181 0.49 -2.65 -2.20
CA HIS A 181 0.09 -2.05 -3.45
C HIS A 181 1.30 -1.84 -4.37
N SER A 182 1.10 -1.95 -5.67
CA SER A 182 1.98 -1.33 -6.67
C SER A 182 1.17 -0.94 -7.90
N ALA A 183 1.40 0.26 -8.40
CA ALA A 183 0.78 0.74 -9.64
C ALA A 183 1.32 0.01 -10.89
N GLY A 184 2.40 -0.76 -10.73
CA GLY A 184 3.02 -1.52 -11.81
C GLY A 184 3.83 -0.63 -12.75
N GLU A 185 4.17 -1.17 -13.92
CA GLU A 185 4.83 -0.39 -14.96
C GLU A 185 3.88 0.68 -15.50
N LEU A 186 4.32 1.94 -15.47
CA LEU A 186 3.53 3.10 -15.87
C LEU A 186 4.07 3.73 -17.15
N LYS A 187 3.16 4.25 -17.98
CA LYS A 187 3.47 5.19 -19.07
C LYS A 187 2.55 6.39 -18.93
N ASN A 188 3.14 7.58 -18.82
CA ASN A 188 2.42 8.81 -18.51
C ASN A 188 1.55 8.68 -17.25
N ASN A 189 2.09 8.02 -16.21
CA ASN A 189 1.41 7.76 -14.92
C ASN A 189 0.11 6.94 -15.03
N VAL A 190 0.01 6.11 -16.07
CA VAL A 190 -1.06 5.14 -16.27
C VAL A 190 -0.47 3.74 -16.44
N THR A 191 -1.06 2.75 -15.79
CA THR A 191 -0.59 1.36 -15.87
C THR A 191 -0.55 0.85 -17.32
N GLN A 192 0.55 0.19 -17.69
CA GLN A 192 0.71 -0.51 -18.96
C GLN A 192 0.10 -1.92 -18.93
N ASN A 193 -0.14 -2.48 -17.75
CA ASN A 193 -0.49 -3.88 -17.56
C ASN A 193 -1.91 -4.05 -16.97
N ILE A 194 -2.88 -3.31 -17.52
CA ILE A 194 -4.27 -3.27 -17.04
C ILE A 194 -4.93 -4.66 -16.99
N ASP A 195 -4.58 -5.55 -17.91
CA ASP A 195 -5.05 -6.94 -17.99
C ASP A 195 -4.52 -7.82 -16.84
N LYS A 196 -3.38 -7.42 -16.25
CA LYS A 196 -2.75 -8.08 -15.11
C LYS A 196 -3.14 -7.46 -13.77
N ARG A 197 -4.10 -6.53 -13.75
CA ARG A 197 -4.61 -5.97 -12.50
C ARG A 197 -5.24 -7.05 -11.63
N ARG A 198 -4.89 -7.08 -10.34
CA ARG A 198 -5.48 -7.99 -9.34
C ARG A 198 -5.68 -7.25 -8.03
N ILE A 199 -6.78 -7.55 -7.35
CA ILE A 199 -7.07 -7.07 -5.99
C ILE A 199 -7.48 -8.28 -5.14
N TYR A 200 -6.55 -8.81 -4.36
CA TYR A 200 -6.76 -10.00 -3.55
C TYR A 200 -6.80 -9.66 -2.07
N ILE A 201 -7.90 -10.06 -1.44
CA ILE A 201 -8.13 -9.90 0.00
C ILE A 201 -7.81 -11.23 0.65
N ASN A 202 -6.84 -11.27 1.56
CA ASN A 202 -6.48 -12.46 2.33
C ASN A 202 -6.86 -12.27 3.81
N PRO A 203 -8.08 -12.63 4.23
CA PRO A 203 -8.55 -12.42 5.59
C PRO A 203 -7.71 -13.15 6.64
N SER A 204 -7.17 -14.33 6.30
CA SER A 204 -6.36 -15.14 7.22
C SER A 204 -5.04 -14.48 7.63
N LYS A 205 -4.56 -13.53 6.81
CA LYS A 205 -3.35 -12.76 7.07
C LYS A 205 -3.64 -11.31 7.45
N GLY A 206 -4.92 -10.90 7.45
CA GLY A 206 -5.30 -9.49 7.60
C GLY A 206 -4.64 -8.61 6.55
N CYS A 207 -4.47 -9.10 5.32
CA CYS A 207 -3.75 -8.38 4.28
C CYS A 207 -4.53 -8.28 2.98
N VAL A 208 -4.44 -7.14 2.32
CA VAL A 208 -4.89 -6.95 0.94
C VAL A 208 -3.67 -6.75 0.05
N MET A 209 -3.70 -7.32 -1.14
CA MET A 209 -2.67 -7.19 -2.16
C MET A 209 -3.30 -6.67 -3.44
N SER A 210 -2.71 -5.63 -4.02
CA SER A 210 -3.22 -4.93 -5.20
C SER A 210 -2.07 -4.62 -6.15
N VAL A 211 -2.25 -4.88 -7.43
CA VAL A 211 -1.21 -4.64 -8.46
C VAL A 211 -1.81 -4.07 -9.74
N ASN A 212 -1.04 -3.24 -10.43
CA ASN A 212 -1.34 -2.63 -11.73
C ASN A 212 -2.61 -1.76 -11.70
N ASN A 213 -2.75 -0.91 -10.68
CA ASN A 213 -3.90 -0.02 -10.49
C ASN A 213 -3.59 1.15 -9.53
#